data_AF-A0AAV4FFD1-F1
#
_entry.id   AF-A0AAV4FFD1-F1
#
_cell.length_a   1.000
_cell.length_b   1.000
_cell.length_c   1.000
_cell.angle_alpha   90.00
_cell.angle_beta   90.00
_cell.angle_gamma   90.00
#
_symmetry.space_group_name_H-M   'P 1'
#
loop_
_entity.id
_entity.type
_entity.pdbx_description
1 polymer ?
#
loop_
_entity_poly.entity_id
_entity_poly.type
_entity_poly.pdbx_seq_one_letter_code
_entity_poly.pdbx_strand_id
1 'polypeptide(L)'
;MDDFRESSLHADILKMRHKEFMSLGTRTVEETFRMCLWQGQAINCSQYISQVFTEAQMCYQFNGQLSGGKMVIRPGYSGGFQAVFTINVAGHTNSVNSDSGYRLILHDDPRHMHFSASTLLLSPGFLHHISLQKHTVGVHTASPRNSPTFT
;
A
#
# COMPACT_ATOMS: atom_id res chain seq x y z
N MET A 1 -35.69 0.89 25.47
CA MET A 1 -35.95 0.67 24.03
C MET A 1 -34.65 0.65 23.21
N ASP A 2 -33.48 0.61 23.86
CA ASP A 2 -32.17 0.58 23.19
C ASP A 2 -31.56 -0.83 23.08
N ASP A 3 -31.88 -1.75 24.01
CA ASP A 3 -31.39 -3.14 23.99
C ASP A 3 -31.75 -3.93 22.72
N PHE A 4 -32.87 -3.60 22.08
CA PHE A 4 -33.32 -4.31 20.87
C PHE A 4 -32.52 -3.90 19.62
N ARG A 5 -31.94 -2.68 19.58
CA ARG A 5 -31.08 -2.23 18.48
C ARG A 5 -29.67 -2.79 18.59
N GLU A 6 -29.15 -2.95 19.81
CA GLU A 6 -27.85 -3.59 20.03
C GLU A 6 -27.88 -5.08 19.68
N SER A 7 -28.96 -5.78 20.03
CA SER A 7 -29.13 -7.21 19.72
C SER A 7 -29.17 -7.49 18.20
N SER A 8 -29.87 -6.66 17.43
CA SER A 8 -29.96 -6.85 15.97
C SER A 8 -28.63 -6.55 15.27
N LEU A 9 -27.97 -5.45 15.64
CA LEU A 9 -26.68 -5.04 15.06
C LEU A 9 -25.60 -6.12 15.28
N HIS A 10 -25.58 -6.73 16.47
CA HIS A 10 -24.60 -7.75 16.80
C HIS A 10 -24.79 -9.03 15.98
N ALA A 11 -26.03 -9.47 15.77
CA ALA A 11 -26.35 -10.63 14.94
C ALA A 11 -26.05 -10.41 13.45
N ASP A 12 -26.22 -9.18 12.95
CA ASP A 12 -25.93 -8.81 11.57
C ASP A 12 -24.42 -8.71 11.31
N ILE A 13 -23.65 -8.20 12.29
CA ILE A 13 -22.18 -8.19 12.23
C ILE A 13 -21.59 -9.60 12.15
N LEU A 14 -22.13 -10.53 12.92
CA LEU A 14 -21.66 -11.93 12.93
C LEU A 14 -21.90 -12.66 11.61
N LYS A 15 -22.80 -12.16 10.75
CA LYS A 15 -23.11 -12.73 9.43
C LYS A 15 -22.33 -12.07 8.29
N MET A 16 -21.68 -10.92 8.52
CA MET A 16 -20.90 -10.24 7.50
C MET A 16 -19.62 -11.02 7.17
N ARG A 17 -19.23 -11.01 5.90
CA ARG A 17 -17.91 -11.52 5.53
C ARG A 17 -16.86 -10.64 6.17
N HIS A 18 -15.75 -11.23 6.61
CA HIS A 18 -14.69 -10.49 7.30
C HIS A 18 -14.20 -9.26 6.51
N LYS A 19 -14.07 -9.36 5.18
CA LYS A 19 -13.75 -8.22 4.30
C LYS A 19 -14.77 -7.08 4.39
N GLU A 20 -16.06 -7.40 4.39
CA GLU A 20 -17.16 -6.41 4.46
C GLU A 20 -17.11 -5.69 5.80
N PHE A 21 -16.97 -6.44 6.89
CA PHE A 21 -16.81 -5.87 8.23
C PHE A 21 -15.60 -4.92 8.32
N MET A 22 -14.44 -5.35 7.82
CA MET A 22 -13.23 -4.50 7.83
C MET A 22 -13.40 -3.24 6.99
N SER A 23 -14.11 -3.32 5.87
CA SER A 23 -14.37 -2.16 5.02
C SER A 23 -15.21 -1.08 5.71
N LEU A 24 -16.12 -1.43 6.63
CA LEU A 24 -16.94 -0.48 7.38
C LEU A 24 -16.13 0.40 8.33
N GLY A 25 -15.07 -0.15 8.93
CA GLY A 25 -14.17 0.58 9.84
C GLY A 25 -13.05 1.32 9.13
N THR A 26 -12.93 1.18 7.81
CA THR A 26 -11.81 1.72 7.04
C THR A 26 -12.16 3.10 6.49
N ARG A 27 -11.24 4.04 6.63
CA ARG A 27 -11.36 5.39 6.05
C ARG A 27 -11.34 5.34 4.52
N THR A 28 -11.92 6.32 3.84
CA THR A 28 -11.79 6.39 2.38
C THR A 28 -10.42 6.91 1.95
N VAL A 29 -10.13 6.87 0.65
CA VAL A 29 -8.90 7.45 0.08
C VAL A 29 -8.87 8.96 0.31
N GLU A 30 -9.98 9.66 0.09
CA GLU A 30 -10.13 11.10 0.26
C GLU A 30 -9.96 11.54 1.72
N GLU A 31 -10.42 10.70 2.65
CA GLU A 31 -10.28 10.94 4.08
C GLU A 31 -8.85 10.75 4.58
N THR A 32 -8.08 9.90 3.89
CA THR A 32 -6.73 9.50 4.29
C THR A 32 -5.66 10.33 3.60
N PHE A 33 -5.76 10.52 2.28
CA PHE A 33 -4.77 11.22 1.47
C PHE A 33 -5.24 12.64 1.15
N ARG A 34 -4.56 13.63 1.72
CA ARG A 34 -4.89 15.06 1.58
C ARG A 34 -4.27 15.70 0.36
N MET A 35 -3.13 15.18 -0.09
CA MET A 35 -2.43 15.66 -1.27
C MET A 35 -1.72 14.48 -1.94
N CYS A 36 -1.76 14.44 -3.28
CA CYS A 36 -0.99 13.52 -4.09
C CYS A 36 -0.35 14.28 -5.25
N LEU A 37 0.96 14.12 -5.41
CA LEU A 37 1.70 14.59 -6.57
C LEU A 37 2.32 13.39 -7.30
N TRP A 38 2.31 13.44 -8.62
CA TRP A 38 3.06 12.53 -9.47
C TRP A 38 3.91 13.35 -10.43
N GLN A 39 5.23 13.12 -10.40
CA GLN A 39 6.18 13.89 -11.18
C GLN A 39 6.05 15.42 -10.99
N GLY A 40 5.80 15.83 -9.74
CA GLY A 40 5.61 17.24 -9.36
C GLY A 40 4.27 17.84 -9.78
N GLN A 41 3.38 17.08 -10.43
CA GLN A 41 2.05 17.54 -10.81
C GLN A 41 1.00 17.02 -9.84
N ALA A 42 0.06 17.89 -9.46
CA ALA A 42 -1.09 17.51 -8.65
C ALA A 42 -1.95 16.49 -9.40
N ILE A 43 -2.29 15.41 -8.72
CA ILE A 43 -3.17 14.35 -9.22
C ILE A 43 -4.30 14.09 -8.23
N ASN A 44 -5.42 13.59 -8.73
CA ASN A 44 -6.51 13.13 -7.86
C ASN A 44 -6.11 11.80 -7.20
N CYS A 45 -5.94 11.80 -5.87
CA CYS A 45 -5.55 10.60 -5.11
C CYS A 45 -6.46 9.40 -5.41
N SER A 46 -7.78 9.60 -5.43
CA SER A 46 -8.77 8.53 -5.58
C SER A 46 -8.80 7.90 -6.97
N GLN A 47 -8.20 8.56 -7.98
CA GLN A 47 -8.05 7.97 -9.30
C GLN A 47 -6.85 7.01 -9.39
N TYR A 48 -5.87 7.16 -8.51
CA TYR A 48 -4.58 6.45 -8.60
C TYR A 48 -4.25 5.58 -7.39
N ILE A 49 -4.99 5.75 -6.30
CA ILE A 49 -4.91 4.96 -5.08
C ILE A 49 -6.23 4.21 -4.93
N SER A 50 -6.16 2.89 -4.86
CA SER A 50 -7.32 2.04 -4.58
C SER A 50 -7.22 1.43 -3.20
N GLN A 51 -8.36 1.22 -2.56
CA GLN A 51 -8.44 0.36 -1.38
C GLN A 51 -8.33 -1.10 -1.81
N VAL A 52 -7.49 -1.86 -1.11
CA VAL A 52 -7.30 -3.30 -1.34
C VAL A 52 -7.40 -4.04 -0.02
N PHE A 53 -7.90 -5.28 -0.08
CA PHE A 53 -8.00 -6.13 1.10
C PHE A 53 -6.92 -7.19 1.02
N THR A 54 -5.97 -7.16 1.95
CA THR A 54 -4.77 -7.99 1.95
C THR A 54 -4.51 -8.49 3.36
N GLU A 55 -4.25 -9.79 3.52
CA GLU A 55 -3.91 -10.42 4.81
C GLU A 55 -4.84 -10.01 5.98
N ALA A 56 -6.15 -10.05 5.73
CA ALA A 56 -7.20 -9.68 6.70
C ALA A 56 -7.23 -8.19 7.11
N GLN A 57 -6.52 -7.32 6.39
CA GLN A 57 -6.50 -5.87 6.63
C GLN A 57 -6.90 -5.08 5.38
N MET A 58 -7.42 -3.88 5.60
CA MET A 58 -7.66 -2.92 4.52
C MET A 58 -6.43 -2.05 4.33
N CYS A 59 -5.94 -1.97 3.10
CA CYS A 59 -4.75 -1.23 2.71
C CYS A 59 -5.03 -0.30 1.53
N TYR A 60 -4.09 0.59 1.24
CA TYR A 60 -4.15 1.48 0.10
C TYR A 60 -3.01 1.18 -0.85
N GLN A 61 -3.31 1.13 -2.14
CA GLN A 61 -2.34 0.80 -3.15
C GLN A 61 -2.30 1.89 -4.21
N PHE A 62 -1.17 2.57 -4.29
CA PHE A 62 -0.86 3.44 -5.42
C PHE A 62 -0.45 2.59 -6.62
N ASN A 63 -0.94 2.96 -7.81
CA ASN A 63 -0.54 2.33 -9.07
C ASN A 63 -0.88 0.83 -9.17
N GLY A 64 -1.95 0.38 -8.50
CA GLY A 64 -2.40 -1.03 -8.53
C GLY A 64 -3.15 -1.47 -9.79
N GLN A 65 -3.26 -0.61 -10.79
CA GLN A 65 -3.99 -0.91 -12.03
C GLN A 65 -3.16 -1.82 -12.94
N LEU A 66 -3.78 -2.86 -13.53
CA LEU A 66 -3.11 -3.81 -14.42
C LEU A 66 -2.70 -3.23 -15.78
N SER A 67 -3.34 -2.14 -16.20
CA SER A 67 -3.20 -1.56 -17.54
C SER A 67 -2.13 -0.47 -17.61
N GLY A 68 -0.87 -0.86 -17.37
CA GLY A 68 0.28 0.02 -17.62
C GLY A 68 0.36 1.20 -16.65
N GLY A 69 0.65 0.89 -15.39
CA GLY A 69 0.78 1.87 -14.33
C GLY A 69 1.70 3.05 -14.66
N LYS A 70 1.59 4.11 -13.86
CA LYS A 70 2.40 5.32 -13.99
C LYS A 70 3.90 4.98 -13.97
N MET A 71 4.59 5.39 -15.04
CA MET A 71 6.03 5.21 -15.22
C MET A 71 6.79 6.48 -14.82
N VAL A 72 7.92 6.31 -14.14
CA VAL A 72 8.83 7.40 -13.81
C VAL A 72 9.69 7.70 -15.04
N ILE A 73 9.67 8.94 -15.52
CA ILE A 73 10.49 9.38 -16.67
C ILE A 73 11.71 10.20 -16.27
N ARG A 74 11.79 10.66 -15.02
CA ARG A 74 12.90 11.47 -14.50
C ARG A 74 13.27 11.02 -13.09
N PRO A 75 14.57 10.86 -12.77
CA PRO A 75 15.00 10.57 -11.41
C PRO A 75 14.84 11.80 -10.49
N GLY A 76 14.96 11.56 -9.19
CA GLY A 76 14.93 12.61 -8.16
C GLY A 76 13.57 12.80 -7.50
N TYR A 77 13.55 13.62 -6.46
CA TYR A 77 12.38 13.84 -5.59
C TYR A 77 11.13 14.30 -6.35
N SER A 78 11.31 15.19 -7.33
CA SER A 78 10.21 15.70 -8.15
C SER A 78 9.72 14.72 -9.21
N GLY A 79 10.42 13.61 -9.45
CA GLY A 79 10.06 12.61 -10.46
C GLY A 79 9.20 11.46 -9.95
N GLY A 80 9.01 11.36 -8.63
CA GLY A 80 8.31 10.26 -7.98
C GLY A 80 6.86 10.56 -7.61
N PHE A 81 6.34 9.69 -6.75
CA PHE A 81 5.09 9.89 -6.03
C PHE A 81 5.36 10.63 -4.73
N GLN A 82 4.53 11.64 -4.43
CA GLN A 82 4.55 12.34 -3.15
C GLN A 82 3.13 12.36 -2.62
N ALA A 83 2.96 12.12 -1.32
CA ALA A 83 1.67 12.20 -0.69
C ALA A 83 1.78 12.79 0.71
N VAL A 84 0.73 13.51 1.10
CA VAL A 84 0.46 13.86 2.50
C VAL A 84 -0.80 13.11 2.90
N PHE A 85 -0.67 12.28 3.93
CA PHE A 85 -1.77 11.49 4.47
C PHE A 85 -1.92 11.71 5.97
N THR A 86 -3.15 11.56 6.44
CA THR A 86 -3.54 11.80 7.83
C THR A 86 -3.88 10.51 8.53
N ILE A 87 -3.30 10.31 9.71
CA ILE A 87 -3.65 9.23 10.63
C ILE A 87 -4.69 9.71 11.64
N ASN A 88 -5.77 8.94 11.85
CA ASN A 88 -6.75 9.23 12.90
C ASN A 88 -6.41 8.44 14.17
N VAL A 89 -5.51 9.00 15.00
CA VAL A 89 -5.06 8.33 16.25
C VAL A 89 -6.24 8.03 17.18
N ALA A 90 -7.20 8.96 17.31
CA ALA A 90 -8.39 8.76 18.15
C ALA A 90 -9.30 7.62 17.68
N GLY A 91 -9.23 7.25 16.39
CA GLY A 91 -9.98 6.13 15.83
C GLY A 91 -9.26 4.78 15.89
N HIS A 92 -8.10 4.69 16.54
CA HIS A 92 -7.39 3.41 16.68
C HIS A 92 -8.17 2.48 17.63
N THR A 93 -8.26 1.22 17.26
CA THR A 93 -8.72 0.18 18.18
C THR A 93 -7.63 -0.12 19.20
N ASN A 94 -8.03 -0.54 20.40
CA ASN A 94 -7.08 -0.98 21.41
C ASN A 94 -6.33 -2.21 20.87
N SER A 95 -5.05 -2.01 20.54
CA SER A 95 -4.14 -3.00 20.02
C SER A 95 -3.08 -3.32 21.08
N VAL A 96 -2.60 -4.57 21.09
CA VAL A 96 -1.45 -4.99 21.90
C VAL A 96 -0.14 -4.27 21.53
N ASN A 97 -0.07 -3.72 20.31
CA ASN A 97 1.03 -2.88 19.85
C ASN A 97 0.59 -1.40 19.83
N SER A 98 1.37 -0.52 20.46
CA SER A 98 1.10 0.93 20.54
C SER A 98 1.68 1.74 19.39
N ASP A 99 2.23 1.08 18.37
CA ASP A 99 2.79 1.75 17.20
C ASP A 99 1.70 2.51 16.45
N SER A 100 1.97 3.78 16.15
CA SER A 100 1.11 4.62 15.31
C SER A 100 1.88 5.04 14.07
N GLY A 101 1.30 4.81 12.90
CA GLY A 101 1.92 5.16 11.63
C GLY A 101 1.38 4.32 10.49
N TYR A 102 2.09 4.38 9.36
CA TYR A 102 1.78 3.57 8.19
C TYR A 102 2.89 2.59 7.91
N ARG A 103 2.54 1.36 7.53
CA ARG A 103 3.48 0.43 6.92
C ARG A 103 3.47 0.64 5.42
N LEU A 104 4.63 0.93 4.84
CA LEU A 104 4.84 1.00 3.41
C LEU A 104 5.43 -0.32 2.92
N ILE A 105 4.80 -0.88 1.90
CA ILE A 105 5.26 -2.06 1.18
C ILE A 105 5.55 -1.64 -0.26
N LEU A 106 6.70 -2.04 -0.77
CA LEU A 106 7.11 -1.81 -2.15
C LEU A 106 7.15 -3.15 -2.87
N HIS A 107 6.43 -3.27 -3.97
CA HIS A 107 6.31 -4.52 -4.72
C HIS A 107 6.17 -4.26 -6.23
N ASP A 108 6.53 -5.24 -7.05
CA ASP A 108 6.51 -5.12 -8.53
C ASP A 108 5.19 -5.61 -9.14
N ASP A 109 4.60 -6.69 -8.63
CA ASP A 109 3.32 -7.21 -9.13
C ASP A 109 2.14 -6.55 -8.39
N PRO A 110 1.30 -5.74 -9.06
CA PRO A 110 0.16 -5.08 -8.43
C PRO A 110 -0.89 -6.04 -7.84
N ARG A 111 -0.86 -7.33 -8.19
CA ARG A 111 -1.79 -8.35 -7.67
C ARG A 111 -1.32 -9.01 -6.39
N HIS A 112 -0.02 -8.97 -6.10
CA HIS A 112 0.60 -9.71 -5.02
C HIS A 112 1.33 -8.77 -4.07
N MET A 113 0.60 -8.29 -3.07
CA MET A 113 1.18 -7.61 -1.91
C MET A 113 1.51 -8.67 -0.86
N HIS A 114 2.78 -9.06 -0.76
CA HIS A 114 3.25 -9.99 0.27
C HIS A 114 3.76 -9.20 1.48
N PHE A 115 3.16 -9.35 2.67
CA PHE A 115 3.68 -8.67 3.88
C PHE A 115 4.97 -9.28 4.42
N SER A 116 5.37 -10.46 3.94
CA SER A 116 6.71 -10.99 4.18
C SER A 116 7.80 -10.20 3.44
N ALA A 117 7.43 -9.29 2.53
CA ALA A 117 8.37 -8.36 1.92
C ALA A 117 8.89 -7.34 2.94
N SER A 118 10.08 -6.79 2.68
CA SER A 118 10.65 -5.72 3.49
C SER A 118 9.68 -4.54 3.58
N THR A 119 9.20 -4.27 4.79
CA THR A 119 8.30 -3.15 5.07
C THR A 119 9.06 -1.98 5.69
N LEU A 120 8.59 -0.76 5.43
CA LEU A 120 9.08 0.45 6.06
C LEU A 120 7.98 1.03 6.95
N LEU A 121 8.29 1.31 8.21
CA LEU A 121 7.36 2.00 9.10
C LEU A 121 7.53 3.52 8.94
N LEU A 122 6.43 4.21 8.66
CA LEU A 122 6.37 5.65 8.49
C LEU A 122 5.68 6.27 9.70
N SER A 123 6.48 6.87 10.59
CA SER A 123 5.97 7.57 11.77
C SER A 123 5.26 8.88 11.40
N PRO A 124 4.15 9.22 12.05
CA PRO A 124 3.44 10.48 11.81
C PRO A 124 4.27 11.69 12.27
N GLY A 125 4.01 12.86 11.68
CA GLY A 125 4.69 14.12 12.02
C GLY A 125 6.04 14.35 11.36
N PHE A 126 6.52 13.41 10.53
CA PHE A 126 7.78 13.51 9.81
C PHE A 126 7.58 13.54 8.30
N LEU A 127 8.52 14.18 7.60
CA LEU A 127 8.66 14.07 6.16
C LEU A 127 9.59 12.90 5.83
N HIS A 128 9.06 11.87 5.16
CA HIS A 128 9.82 10.69 4.78
C HIS A 128 10.30 10.80 3.33
N HIS A 129 11.61 10.74 3.11
CA HIS A 129 12.21 10.68 1.78
C HIS A 129 12.69 9.25 1.51
N ILE A 130 12.05 8.58 0.56
CA ILE A 130 12.33 7.18 0.24
C ILE A 130 12.89 7.12 -1.18
N SER A 131 14.18 6.80 -1.28
CA SER A 131 14.87 6.64 -2.57
C SER A 131 14.89 5.17 -2.96
N LEU A 132 14.53 4.86 -4.20
CA LEU A 132 14.37 3.50 -4.69
C LEU A 132 15.32 3.22 -5.85
N GLN A 133 15.91 2.02 -5.85
CA GLN A 133 16.66 1.47 -6.97
C GLN A 133 16.11 0.08 -7.29
N LYS A 134 15.62 -0.12 -8.52
CA LYS A 134 15.16 -1.44 -8.98
C LYS A 134 16.38 -2.29 -9.34
N HIS A 135 16.56 -3.40 -8.62
CA HIS A 135 17.54 -4.42 -8.96
C HIS A 135 16.86 -5.58 -9.66
N THR A 136 17.19 -5.81 -10.93
CA THR A 136 16.79 -7.00 -11.67
C THR A 136 17.90 -8.04 -11.55
N VAL A 137 17.64 -9.11 -10.80
CA VAL A 137 18.54 -10.27 -10.80
C VAL A 137 18.30 -11.01 -12.10
N GLY A 138 19.20 -10.82 -13.07
CA GLY A 138 19.22 -11.64 -14.27
C GLY A 138 19.52 -13.08 -13.86
N VAL A 139 18.61 -14.00 -14.15
CA VAL A 139 18.97 -15.42 -14.17
C VAL A 139 19.90 -15.58 -15.35
N HIS A 140 21.21 -15.55 -15.10
CA HIS A 140 22.18 -15.98 -16.09
C HIS A 140 21.95 -17.47 -16.34
N THR A 141 21.16 -17.80 -17.36
CA THR A 141 21.24 -19.11 -17.98
C THR A 141 22.66 -19.21 -18.54
N ALA A 142 23.48 -20.03 -17.89
CA ALA A 142 24.80 -20.35 -18.37
C ALA A 142 24.67 -20.94 -19.78
N SER A 143 25.00 -20.15 -20.80
CA SER A 143 25.29 -20.68 -22.13
C SER A 143 26.51 -21.59 -21.99
N PRO A 144 26.48 -22.85 -22.46
CA PRO A 144 27.63 -23.72 -22.40
C PRO A 144 28.76 -23.07 -23.21
N ARG A 145 29.82 -22.64 -22.52
CA ARG A 145 31.06 -22.21 -23.17
C ARG A 145 31.64 -23.42 -23.89
N ASN A 146 31.61 -23.39 -25.22
CA ASN A 146 32.53 -24.20 -26.02
C ASN A 146 33.95 -23.73 -25.67
N SER A 147 34.72 -24.61 -25.03
CA SER A 147 36.15 -24.41 -24.79
C SER A 147 36.87 -24.25 -26.12
N PRO A 148 37.70 -23.21 -26.32
CA PRO A 148 38.59 -23.18 -27.47
C PRO A 148 39.75 -24.15 -27.23
N THR A 149 39.87 -25.15 -28.09
CA THR A 149 41.08 -25.96 -28.26
C THR A 149 42.18 -25.06 -28.80
N PHE A 150 43.25 -24.87 -28.04
CA PHE A 150 44.51 -24.35 -28.57
C PHE A 150 45.35 -25.56 -29.02
N THR A 151 45.64 -25.60 -30.33
CA THR A 151 46.76 -26.37 -30.92
C THR A 151 48.00 -25.51 -30.96
#